data_AF-A0A0J8X1T7-F1
#
_entry.id   AF-A0A0J8X1T7-F1
#
_cell.length_a   1.000
_cell.length_b   1.000
_cell.length_c   1.000
_cell.angle_alpha   90.00
_cell.angle_beta   90.00
_cell.angle_gamma   90.00
#
_symmetry.space_group_name_H-M   'P 1'
#
loop_
_entity.id
_entity.type
_entity.pdbx_description
1 polymer ?
#
loop_
_entity_poly.entity_id
_entity_poly.type
_entity_poly.pdbx_seq_one_letter_code
_entity_poly.pdbx_strand_id
1 'polypeptide(L)'
;MDGLDLALSADNVARFGGDPRRYCHALHGISLPPETMVSVAAVAAWRAGVLGIRADALSRLQLLPIDVAASVLGLPVDAVVPFTNGQAVDRFYWPLRPPGQLIARVGGFTGLGGRWDHPPTAPAPCGPGRWTVDVGPRRWQIDADVFGHVVTSTPADHVPGDGTRTAQLVVRPTSYLAEIWPA
;
A
#
# COMPACT_ATOMS: atom_id res chain seq x y z
N MET A 1 -4.08 -14.20 -28.73
CA MET A 1 -3.63 -13.07 -27.90
C MET A 1 -3.06 -13.70 -26.66
N ASP A 2 -1.74 -13.71 -26.61
CA ASP A 2 -0.95 -14.46 -25.64
C ASP A 2 -1.17 -13.90 -24.24
N GLY A 3 -0.99 -14.76 -23.24
CA GLY A 3 -1.22 -14.44 -21.83
C GLY A 3 -0.40 -13.24 -21.34
N LEU A 4 -0.58 -12.92 -20.07
CA LEU A 4 0.15 -11.85 -19.39
C LEU A 4 1.67 -11.94 -19.66
N ASP A 5 2.25 -10.94 -20.31
CA ASP A 5 3.70 -10.77 -20.37
C ASP A 5 4.21 -10.42 -18.96
N LEU A 6 4.68 -11.45 -18.25
CA LEU A 6 5.09 -11.35 -16.86
C LEU A 6 6.32 -10.44 -16.69
N ALA A 7 7.24 -10.43 -17.66
CA ALA A 7 8.44 -9.61 -17.58
C ALA A 7 8.09 -8.12 -17.68
N LEU A 8 7.32 -7.74 -18.71
CA LEU A 8 6.83 -6.38 -18.87
C LEU A 8 5.99 -5.94 -17.65
N SER A 9 5.15 -6.84 -17.15
CA SER A 9 4.30 -6.55 -16.00
C SER A 9 5.10 -6.32 -14.71
N ALA A 10 6.14 -7.11 -14.45
CA ALA A 10 7.02 -6.94 -13.31
C ALA A 10 7.84 -5.63 -13.40
N ASP A 11 8.32 -5.26 -14.59
CA ASP A 11 9.01 -3.99 -14.81
C ASP A 11 8.09 -2.79 -14.51
N ASN A 12 6.82 -2.87 -14.91
CA ASN A 12 5.83 -1.87 -14.56
C ASN A 12 5.62 -1.78 -13.04
N VAL A 13 5.51 -2.90 -12.33
CA VAL A 13 5.41 -2.91 -10.86
C VAL A 13 6.57 -2.16 -10.22
N ALA A 14 7.81 -2.43 -10.65
CA ALA A 14 8.98 -1.73 -10.15
C ALA A 14 8.93 -0.22 -10.46
N ARG A 15 8.56 0.14 -11.70
CA ARG A 15 8.43 1.55 -12.13
C ARG A 15 7.41 2.32 -11.30
N PHE A 16 6.33 1.66 -10.88
CA PHE A 16 5.29 2.27 -10.03
C PHE A 16 5.55 2.11 -8.52
N GLY A 17 6.76 1.69 -8.12
CA GLY A 17 7.21 1.67 -6.73
C GLY A 17 6.82 0.43 -5.93
N GLY A 18 6.29 -0.61 -6.58
CA GLY A 18 6.06 -1.92 -5.96
C GLY A 18 7.30 -2.82 -5.98
N ASP A 19 7.23 -3.94 -5.27
CA ASP A 19 8.26 -4.98 -5.22
C ASP A 19 8.02 -6.05 -6.31
N PRO A 20 8.82 -6.07 -7.40
CA PRO A 20 8.64 -7.03 -8.49
C PRO A 20 8.87 -8.48 -8.04
N ARG A 21 9.69 -8.73 -7.01
CA ARG A 21 9.91 -10.10 -6.51
C ARG A 21 8.68 -10.62 -5.79
N ARG A 22 8.07 -9.79 -4.94
CA ARG A 22 6.80 -10.13 -4.28
C ARG A 22 5.70 -10.34 -5.31
N TYR A 23 5.64 -9.51 -6.33
CA TYR A 23 4.72 -9.65 -7.45
C TYR A 23 4.87 -10.99 -8.18
N CYS A 24 6.07 -11.32 -8.65
CA CYS A 24 6.32 -12.58 -9.35
C CYS A 24 6.06 -13.80 -8.45
N HIS A 25 6.40 -13.72 -7.16
CA HIS A 25 6.10 -14.78 -6.20
C HIS A 25 4.60 -15.02 -6.06
N ALA A 26 3.79 -13.95 -5.96
CA ALA A 26 2.34 -14.07 -5.82
C ALA A 26 1.66 -14.68 -7.06
N LEU A 27 2.27 -14.57 -8.23
CA LEU A 27 1.76 -15.15 -9.48
C LEU A 27 2.29 -16.56 -9.76
N HIS A 28 3.25 -17.04 -8.98
CA HIS A 28 3.91 -18.31 -9.25
C HIS A 28 2.91 -19.48 -9.23
N GLY A 29 2.89 -20.26 -10.31
CA GLY A 29 2.03 -21.44 -10.44
C GLY A 29 0.55 -21.13 -10.75
N ILE A 30 0.16 -19.87 -10.88
CA ILE A 30 -1.22 -19.49 -11.27
C ILE A 30 -1.31 -19.49 -12.79
N SER A 31 -2.20 -20.32 -13.33
CA SER A 31 -2.52 -20.37 -14.76
C SER A 31 -4.02 -20.37 -14.94
N LEU A 32 -4.56 -19.23 -15.38
CA LEU A 32 -5.98 -18.98 -15.58
C LEU A 32 -6.23 -18.37 -16.97
N PRO A 33 -7.49 -18.26 -17.42
CA PRO A 33 -7.82 -17.53 -18.64
C PRO A 33 -7.24 -16.10 -18.63
N PRO A 34 -6.84 -15.54 -19.79
CA PRO A 34 -6.13 -14.25 -19.86
C PRO A 34 -6.82 -13.10 -19.11
N GLU A 35 -8.14 -13.00 -19.24
CA GLU A 35 -8.96 -11.99 -18.54
C GLU A 35 -8.88 -12.11 -17.02
N THR A 36 -8.90 -13.33 -16.49
CA THR A 36 -8.75 -13.61 -15.06
C THR A 36 -7.31 -13.32 -14.62
N MET A 37 -6.32 -13.65 -15.44
CA MET A 37 -4.91 -13.37 -15.14
C MET A 37 -4.64 -11.87 -15.00
N VAL A 38 -5.31 -11.01 -15.77
CA VAL A 38 -5.20 -9.55 -15.58
C VAL A 38 -5.75 -9.13 -14.20
N SER A 39 -6.84 -9.75 -13.75
CA SER A 39 -7.37 -9.49 -12.41
C SER A 39 -6.45 -9.97 -11.28
N VAL A 40 -5.86 -11.16 -11.43
CA VAL A 40 -4.83 -11.68 -10.51
C VAL A 40 -3.62 -10.76 -10.48
N ALA A 41 -3.14 -10.32 -11.65
CA ALA A 41 -2.01 -9.39 -11.77
C ALA A 41 -2.27 -8.06 -11.08
N ALA A 42 -3.46 -7.47 -11.24
CA ALA A 42 -3.81 -6.22 -10.58
C ALA A 42 -3.77 -6.34 -9.04
N VAL A 43 -4.35 -7.42 -8.49
CA VAL A 43 -4.32 -7.69 -7.04
C VAL A 43 -2.89 -7.96 -6.56
N ALA A 44 -2.11 -8.73 -7.31
CA ALA A 44 -0.71 -9.03 -6.98
C ALA A 44 0.15 -7.76 -7.02
N ALA A 45 -0.05 -6.88 -7.99
CA ALA A 45 0.67 -5.61 -8.10
C ALA A 45 0.33 -4.66 -6.94
N TRP A 46 -0.94 -4.61 -6.53
CA TRP A 46 -1.33 -3.87 -5.33
C TRP A 46 -0.70 -4.46 -4.07
N ARG A 47 -0.73 -5.79 -3.92
CA ARG A 47 -0.08 -6.53 -2.83
C ARG A 47 1.45 -6.31 -2.78
N ALA A 48 2.04 -6.03 -3.94
CA ALA A 48 3.44 -5.66 -4.11
C ALA A 48 3.75 -4.20 -3.75
N GLY A 49 2.74 -3.36 -3.51
CA GLY A 49 2.92 -1.97 -3.07
C GLY A 49 2.59 -0.91 -4.12
N VAL A 50 2.02 -1.28 -5.27
CA VAL A 50 1.56 -0.30 -6.28
C VAL A 50 0.27 0.35 -5.79
N LEU A 51 0.39 1.45 -5.04
CA LEU A 51 -0.77 2.11 -4.40
C LEU A 51 -1.78 2.67 -5.39
N GLY A 52 -1.30 3.16 -6.54
CA GLY A 52 -2.13 3.83 -7.54
C GLY A 52 -3.25 2.95 -8.13
N ILE A 53 -3.13 1.63 -8.01
CA ILE A 53 -4.12 0.67 -8.54
C ILE A 53 -5.03 0.09 -7.46
N ARG A 54 -4.96 0.56 -6.21
CA ARG A 54 -5.75 0.00 -5.09
C ARG A 54 -7.24 -0.14 -5.43
N ALA A 55 -7.85 0.90 -6.00
CA ALA A 55 -9.28 0.89 -6.32
C ALA A 55 -9.63 -0.19 -7.35
N ASP A 56 -8.86 -0.26 -8.45
CA ASP A 56 -9.04 -1.28 -9.49
C ASP A 56 -8.77 -2.70 -8.97
N ALA A 57 -7.73 -2.87 -8.14
CA ALA A 57 -7.40 -4.13 -7.50
C ALA A 57 -8.52 -4.62 -6.57
N LEU A 58 -9.14 -3.74 -5.78
CA LEU A 58 -10.25 -4.10 -4.90
C LEU A 58 -11.50 -4.49 -5.70
N SER A 59 -11.82 -3.78 -6.78
CA SER A 59 -12.92 -4.16 -7.68
C SER A 59 -12.68 -5.53 -8.33
N ARG A 60 -11.45 -5.81 -8.77
CA ARG A 60 -11.07 -7.08 -9.39
C ARG A 60 -11.01 -8.23 -8.40
N LEU A 61 -10.61 -7.97 -7.15
CA LEU A 61 -10.57 -8.96 -6.08
C LEU A 61 -11.94 -9.62 -5.87
N GLN A 62 -13.03 -8.86 -6.01
CA GLN A 62 -14.40 -9.37 -5.87
C GLN A 62 -14.81 -10.35 -6.98
N LEU A 63 -14.07 -10.38 -8.10
CA LEU A 63 -14.34 -11.23 -9.25
C LEU A 63 -13.49 -12.51 -9.25
N LEU A 64 -12.51 -12.63 -8.36
CA LEU A 64 -11.62 -13.77 -8.30
C LEU A 64 -12.27 -14.95 -7.54
N PRO A 65 -12.02 -16.20 -7.97
CA PRO A 65 -12.22 -17.36 -7.11
C PRO A 65 -11.51 -17.17 -5.76
N ILE A 66 -12.18 -17.57 -4.67
CA ILE A 66 -11.73 -17.24 -3.31
C ILE A 66 -10.36 -17.85 -2.97
N ASP A 67 -10.05 -19.02 -3.52
CA ASP A 67 -8.76 -19.72 -3.40
C ASP A 67 -7.63 -18.96 -4.12
N VAL A 68 -7.91 -18.43 -5.31
CA VAL A 68 -6.97 -17.58 -6.05
C VAL A 68 -6.74 -16.26 -5.31
N ALA A 69 -7.80 -15.63 -4.82
CA ALA A 69 -7.71 -14.42 -4.00
C ALA A 69 -6.87 -14.65 -2.73
N ALA A 70 -7.12 -15.76 -2.02
CA ALA A 70 -6.35 -16.16 -0.84
C ALA A 70 -4.86 -16.32 -1.16
N SER A 71 -4.55 -17.04 -2.23
CA SER A 71 -3.18 -17.28 -2.69
C SER A 71 -2.44 -15.97 -3.01
N VAL A 72 -3.04 -15.09 -3.81
CA VAL A 72 -2.41 -13.81 -4.21
C VAL A 72 -2.22 -12.87 -3.03
N LEU A 73 -3.20 -12.81 -2.11
CA LEU A 73 -3.11 -11.97 -0.92
C LEU A 73 -2.12 -12.54 0.12
N GLY A 74 -1.82 -13.84 0.06
CA GLY A 74 -1.09 -14.56 1.10
C GLY A 74 -1.91 -14.68 2.37
N LEU A 75 -3.21 -14.96 2.23
CA LEU A 75 -4.17 -15.11 3.32
C LEU A 75 -4.71 -16.55 3.35
N PRO A 76 -5.11 -17.03 4.53
CA PRO A 76 -6.07 -18.14 4.63
C PRO A 76 -7.38 -17.82 3.89
N VAL A 77 -8.03 -18.83 3.31
CA VAL A 77 -9.27 -18.66 2.52
C VAL A 77 -10.39 -18.01 3.35
N ASP A 78 -10.52 -18.37 4.62
CA ASP A 78 -11.50 -17.83 5.56
C ASP A 78 -11.23 -16.37 5.96
N ALA A 79 -10.01 -15.86 5.72
CA ALA A 79 -9.63 -14.47 5.97
C ALA A 79 -9.89 -13.54 4.77
N VAL A 80 -10.20 -14.07 3.57
CA VAL A 80 -10.42 -13.25 2.36
C VAL A 80 -11.65 -12.36 2.48
N VAL A 81 -12.79 -12.91 2.94
CA VAL A 81 -14.03 -12.13 3.10
C VAL A 81 -13.87 -11.04 4.18
N PRO A 82 -13.35 -11.34 5.39
CA PRO A 82 -13.01 -10.32 6.38
C PRO A 82 -12.08 -9.23 5.82
N PHE A 83 -11.05 -9.60 5.07
CA PHE A 83 -10.15 -8.63 4.43
C PHE A 83 -10.88 -7.68 3.48
N THR A 84 -11.69 -8.22 2.56
CA THR A 84 -12.45 -7.41 1.59
C THR A 84 -13.42 -6.45 2.29
N ASN A 85 -14.15 -6.94 3.30
CA ASN A 85 -15.08 -6.10 4.08
C ASN A 85 -14.34 -5.03 4.88
N GLY A 86 -13.22 -5.38 5.51
CA GLY A 86 -12.40 -4.43 6.26
C GLY A 86 -11.78 -3.36 5.37
N GLN A 87 -11.36 -3.70 4.14
CA GLN A 87 -10.80 -2.74 3.19
C GLN A 87 -11.80 -1.69 2.68
N ALA A 88 -13.11 -1.94 2.81
CA ALA A 88 -14.15 -0.96 2.50
C ALA A 88 -14.24 0.16 3.54
N VAL A 89 -13.79 -0.11 4.78
CA VAL A 89 -13.88 0.84 5.91
C VAL A 89 -12.52 1.36 6.37
N ASP A 90 -11.48 0.53 6.29
CA ASP A 90 -10.13 0.81 6.73
C ASP A 90 -9.11 0.31 5.71
N ARG A 91 -8.42 1.25 5.07
CA ARG A 91 -7.38 0.92 4.07
C ARG A 91 -6.15 0.23 4.65
N PHE A 92 -5.97 0.27 5.98
CA PHE A 92 -4.89 -0.43 6.68
C PHE A 92 -5.31 -1.79 7.24
N TYR A 93 -6.59 -2.16 7.07
CA TYR A 93 -7.13 -3.39 7.63
C TYR A 93 -6.38 -4.61 7.11
N TRP A 94 -5.94 -5.44 8.04
CA TRP A 94 -5.35 -6.74 7.76
C TRP A 94 -5.88 -7.74 8.79
N PRO A 95 -6.59 -8.80 8.37
CA PRO A 95 -7.31 -9.67 9.31
C PRO A 95 -6.41 -10.41 10.29
N LEU A 96 -5.13 -10.59 9.95
CA LEU A 96 -4.15 -11.30 10.79
C LEU A 96 -3.29 -10.36 11.64
N ARG A 97 -3.56 -9.04 11.63
CA ARG A 97 -2.78 -8.07 12.40
C ARG A 97 -3.31 -8.00 13.84
N PRO A 98 -2.48 -8.24 14.86
CA PRO A 98 -2.85 -7.99 16.25
C PRO A 98 -3.30 -6.54 16.49
N PRO A 99 -4.29 -6.31 17.35
CA PRO A 99 -4.71 -4.96 17.74
C PRO A 99 -3.55 -4.10 18.25
N GLY A 100 -3.51 -2.82 17.85
CA GLY A 100 -2.51 -1.86 18.29
C GLY A 100 -1.10 -2.06 17.71
N GLN A 101 -0.89 -3.04 16.82
CA GLN A 101 0.41 -3.23 16.19
C GLN A 101 0.74 -2.10 15.21
N LEU A 102 2.00 -1.64 15.25
CA LEU A 102 2.56 -0.72 14.25
C LEU A 102 2.27 -1.20 12.82
N ILE A 103 1.78 -0.29 11.98
CA ILE A 103 1.42 -0.61 10.60
C ILE A 103 2.62 -0.49 9.67
N ALA A 104 3.31 0.64 9.70
CA ALA A 104 4.43 0.90 8.81
C ALA A 104 5.38 1.95 9.39
N ARG A 105 6.63 1.92 8.91
CA ARG A 105 7.61 2.97 9.10
C ARG A 105 7.93 3.57 7.74
N VAL A 106 7.89 4.89 7.66
CA VAL A 106 8.13 5.67 6.44
C VAL A 106 9.37 6.54 6.65
N GLY A 107 10.19 6.66 5.61
CA GLY A 107 11.33 7.57 5.59
C GLY A 107 12.67 6.87 5.80
N GLY A 108 13.49 7.42 6.68
CA GLY A 108 14.88 7.07 6.93
C GLY A 108 15.82 8.22 6.62
N PHE A 109 17.00 8.22 7.24
CA PHE A 109 18.02 9.24 7.02
C PHE A 109 18.71 9.05 5.66
N THR A 110 18.86 10.12 4.87
CA THR A 110 19.51 10.08 3.54
C THR A 110 20.93 9.52 3.59
N GLY A 111 21.69 9.79 4.65
CA GLY A 111 23.04 9.21 4.84
C GLY A 111 23.05 7.68 4.98
N LEU A 112 21.90 7.04 5.18
CA LEU A 112 21.72 5.59 5.24
C LEU A 112 20.79 5.07 4.12
N GLY A 113 20.65 5.83 3.03
CA GLY A 113 19.78 5.46 1.89
C GLY A 113 18.30 5.76 2.10
N GLY A 114 17.94 6.48 3.16
CA GLY A 114 16.58 6.94 3.41
C GLY A 114 16.19 8.20 2.62
N ARG A 115 14.99 8.72 2.90
CA ARG A 115 14.37 9.83 2.14
C ARG A 115 14.64 11.21 2.70
N TRP A 116 15.02 11.32 3.98
CA TRP A 116 15.01 12.60 4.68
C TRP A 116 16.39 13.00 5.20
N ASP A 117 16.74 14.25 4.97
CA ASP A 117 17.94 14.89 5.49
C ASP A 117 17.71 15.54 6.88
N HIS A 118 16.44 15.71 7.28
CA HIS A 118 16.01 16.17 8.60
C HIS A 118 14.91 15.22 9.16
N PRO A 119 14.74 15.14 10.49
CA PRO A 119 13.57 14.49 11.08
C PRO A 119 12.25 15.11 10.59
N PRO A 120 11.22 14.31 10.26
CA PRO A 120 9.91 14.83 9.89
C PRO A 120 9.23 15.46 11.10
N THR A 121 8.47 16.53 10.86
CA THR A 121 7.72 17.27 11.88
C THR A 121 6.31 17.63 11.37
N ALA A 122 5.47 18.19 12.25
CA ALA A 122 4.14 18.70 11.93
C ALA A 122 3.26 17.74 11.09
N PRO A 123 3.00 16.50 11.55
CA PRO A 123 2.17 15.56 10.80
C PRO A 123 0.73 16.07 10.76
N ALA A 124 0.18 16.21 9.55
CA ALA A 124 -1.20 16.65 9.34
C ALA A 124 -1.95 15.68 8.41
N PRO A 125 -3.15 15.20 8.79
CA PRO A 125 -3.97 14.39 7.89
C PRO A 125 -4.40 15.21 6.66
N CYS A 126 -4.43 14.57 5.49
CA CYS A 126 -4.95 15.17 4.25
C CYS A 126 -5.71 14.12 3.41
N GLY A 127 -6.47 13.27 4.10
CA GLY A 127 -7.32 12.24 3.52
C GLY A 127 -7.07 10.85 4.13
N PRO A 128 -7.90 9.85 3.78
CA PRO A 128 -7.73 8.49 4.26
C PRO A 128 -6.35 7.96 3.91
N GLY A 129 -5.54 7.57 4.91
CA GLY A 129 -4.16 7.09 4.76
C GLY A 129 -3.21 8.05 4.05
N ARG A 130 -3.51 9.35 4.11
CA ARG A 130 -2.66 10.39 3.56
C ARG A 130 -2.35 11.43 4.61
N TRP A 131 -1.07 11.79 4.68
CA TRP A 131 -0.58 12.81 5.59
C TRP A 131 0.43 13.72 4.89
N THR A 132 0.58 14.92 5.42
CA THR A 132 1.74 15.77 5.14
C THR A 132 2.65 15.83 6.35
N VAL A 133 3.95 16.01 6.10
CA VAL A 133 4.98 16.28 7.10
C VAL A 133 5.94 17.34 6.58
N ASP A 134 6.55 18.08 7.50
CA ASP A 134 7.60 19.03 7.18
C ASP A 134 8.97 18.39 7.45
N VAL A 135 9.85 18.43 6.46
CA VAL A 135 11.24 17.91 6.51
C VAL A 135 12.16 19.04 6.11
N GLY A 136 12.81 19.65 7.11
CA GLY A 136 13.53 20.91 6.93
C GLY A 136 12.58 21.98 6.36
N PRO A 137 12.93 22.66 5.25
CA PRO A 137 12.08 23.69 4.65
C PRO A 137 11.02 23.12 3.68
N ARG A 138 10.96 21.79 3.47
CA ARG A 138 10.12 21.16 2.46
C ARG A 138 8.93 20.47 3.09
N ARG A 139 7.75 20.63 2.51
CA ARG A 139 6.57 19.83 2.83
C ARG A 139 6.52 18.59 1.94
N TRP A 140 6.30 17.45 2.55
CA TRP A 140 6.17 16.16 1.89
C TRP A 140 4.80 15.57 2.13
N GLN A 141 4.31 14.77 1.18
CA GLN A 141 3.10 13.98 1.31
C GLN A 141 3.47 12.49 1.42
N ILE A 142 2.79 11.81 2.33
CA ILE A 142 2.83 10.35 2.51
C ILE A 142 1.46 9.83 2.12
N ASP A 143 1.38 8.93 1.15
CA ASP A 143 0.20 8.11 0.86
C ASP A 143 0.54 6.66 1.23
N ALA A 144 -0.32 5.99 1.99
CA ALA A 144 -0.04 4.63 2.45
C ALA A 144 -1.31 3.80 2.61
N ASP A 145 -1.18 2.50 2.42
CA ASP A 145 -2.20 1.52 2.79
C ASP A 145 -1.57 0.29 3.47
N VAL A 146 -2.35 -0.78 3.60
CA VAL A 146 -1.92 -2.07 4.16
C VAL A 146 -0.67 -2.67 3.48
N PHE A 147 -0.39 -2.37 2.21
CA PHE A 147 0.66 -3.01 1.42
C PHE A 147 1.86 -2.13 1.10
N GLY A 148 1.75 -0.82 1.22
CA GLY A 148 2.88 0.06 0.93
C GLY A 148 2.67 1.51 1.30
N HIS A 149 3.68 2.31 0.96
CA HIS A 149 3.66 3.75 1.09
C HIS A 149 4.45 4.41 -0.04
N VAL A 150 4.05 5.63 -0.42
CA VAL A 150 4.75 6.50 -1.35
C VAL A 150 4.96 7.85 -0.70
N VAL A 151 6.13 8.45 -0.93
CA VAL A 151 6.53 9.75 -0.39
C VAL A 151 6.85 10.70 -1.54
N THR A 152 6.13 11.82 -1.63
CA THR A 152 6.30 12.84 -2.67
C THR A 152 6.59 14.21 -2.08
N SER A 153 7.50 14.97 -2.71
CA SER A 153 7.88 16.33 -2.26
C SER A 153 6.96 17.43 -2.78
N THR A 154 5.98 17.07 -3.60
CA THR A 154 4.94 17.97 -4.12
C THR A 154 3.62 17.49 -3.52
N PRO A 155 3.19 18.08 -2.39
CA PRO A 155 1.88 17.79 -1.85
C PRO A 155 0.82 18.14 -2.89
N ALA A 156 -0.17 17.26 -3.07
CA ALA A 156 -1.34 17.61 -3.86
C ALA A 156 -2.19 18.62 -3.07
N ASP A 157 -2.83 19.55 -3.77
CA ASP A 157 -3.86 20.39 -3.15
C ASP A 157 -4.94 19.49 -2.55
N HIS A 158 -5.28 19.71 -1.28
CA HIS A 158 -6.26 18.91 -0.57
C HIS A 158 -7.32 19.77 0.11
N VAL A 159 -8.57 19.30 0.01
CA VAL A 159 -9.71 19.79 0.77
C VAL A 159 -9.90 18.89 1.99
N PRO A 160 -9.82 19.41 3.23
CA PRO A 160 -9.95 18.62 4.44
C PRO A 160 -11.18 17.70 4.40
N GLY A 161 -10.96 16.39 4.50
CA GLY A 161 -12.02 15.39 4.60
C GLY A 161 -12.32 15.03 6.04
N ASP A 162 -13.60 15.09 6.43
CA ASP A 162 -14.10 14.78 7.78
C ASP A 162 -14.35 13.28 8.00
N GLY A 163 -13.49 12.44 7.41
CA GLY A 163 -13.65 10.99 7.43
C GLY A 163 -13.20 10.35 8.74
N THR A 164 -13.82 9.22 9.09
CA THR A 164 -13.38 8.38 10.22
C THR A 164 -11.90 8.01 10.07
N ARG A 165 -11.10 8.39 11.06
CA ARG A 165 -9.67 8.10 11.08
C ARG A 165 -9.45 6.67 11.56
N THR A 166 -8.84 5.82 10.73
CA THR A 166 -8.50 4.42 11.07
C THR A 166 -7.01 4.23 11.37
N ALA A 167 -6.18 5.20 10.99
CA ALA A 167 -4.75 5.24 11.30
C ALA A 167 -4.28 6.67 11.56
N GLN A 168 -3.17 6.79 12.29
CA GLN A 168 -2.52 8.05 12.63
C GLN A 168 -1.04 7.99 12.29
N LEU A 169 -0.48 9.14 11.90
CA LEU A 169 0.95 9.31 11.66
C LEU A 169 1.59 9.94 12.88
N VAL A 170 2.60 9.27 13.43
CA VAL A 170 3.38 9.72 14.59
C VAL A 170 4.81 10.00 14.13
N VAL A 171 5.31 11.20 14.43
CA VAL A 171 6.71 11.57 14.20
C VAL A 171 7.39 11.90 15.52
N ARG A 172 8.72 11.76 15.58
CA ARG A 172 9.51 12.07 16.77
C ARG A 172 10.68 12.99 16.38
N PRO A 173 11.00 14.04 17.15
CA PRO A 173 12.04 15.02 16.80
C PRO A 173 13.44 14.43 16.57
N THR A 174 13.75 13.27 17.16
CA THR A 174 15.06 12.60 17.06
C THR A 174 15.06 11.42 16.10
N SER A 175 13.95 11.17 15.40
CA SER A 175 13.78 10.03 14.51
C SER A 175 13.64 10.50 13.07
N TYR A 176 14.34 9.86 12.14
CA TYR A 176 14.11 10.02 10.71
C TYR A 176 12.99 9.08 10.22
N LEU A 177 12.07 8.70 11.08
CA LEU A 177 10.94 7.82 10.75
C LEU A 177 9.63 8.49 11.12
N ALA A 178 8.65 8.38 10.22
CA ALA A 178 7.25 8.59 10.53
C ALA A 178 6.58 7.23 10.65
N GLU A 179 5.91 7.00 11.77
CA GLU A 179 5.30 5.72 12.12
C GLU A 179 3.80 5.80 11.92
N ILE A 180 3.23 4.84 11.20
CA ILE A 180 1.78 4.71 11.03
C ILE A 180 1.27 3.72 12.07
N TRP A 181 0.38 4.19 12.93
CA TRP A 181 -0.27 3.40 13.98
C TRP A 181 -1.78 3.32 13.74
N PRO A 182 -2.47 2.29 14.23
CA PRO A 182 -3.93 2.32 14.33
C PRO A 182 -4.38 3.56 15.12
N ALA A 183 -5.49 4.16 14.71
CA ALA A 183 -6.09 5.32 15.37
C ALA A 183 -6.99 4.92 16.54
#